data_AF-A0A2P4QSY4-F1
#
_entry.id   AF-A0A2P4QSY4-F1
#
_cell.length_a   1.000
_cell.length_b   1.000
_cell.length_c   1.000
_cell.angle_alpha   90.00
_cell.angle_beta   90.00
_cell.angle_gamma   90.00
#
_symmetry.space_group_name_H-M   'P 1'
#
loop_
_entity.id
_entity.type
_entity.pdbx_description
1 polymer ?
#
loop_
_entity_poly.entity_id
_entity_poly.type
_entity_poly.pdbx_seq_one_letter_code
_entity_poly.pdbx_strand_id
1 'polypeptide(L)'
;MYEIISGLRPYNDVGHDENLTISICQGLRPTFNIKVPQLIKYLIDECLNANPSDRPTAEEIKSILCTWWGEIDDNMNNPSIQSELIRQIREAEKINNDNFSNLSTSGRASDSCINSSTSPIYISSRTHPEAFYVSRPLSFKNLPEPKNSDISYKRYTTKDSMEYCRINVENNNTGNNTFL
;
A
#
# COMPACT_ATOMS: atom_id res chain seq x y z
N MET A 1 -5.76 -1.49 -1.74
CA MET A 1 -4.53 -1.84 -1.02
C MET A 1 -4.27 -0.93 0.17
N TYR A 2 -4.18 0.41 0.01
CA TYR A 2 -3.96 1.33 1.14
C TYR A 2 -4.92 1.09 2.31
N GLU A 3 -6.24 1.15 2.07
CA GLU A 3 -7.26 1.02 3.12
C GLU A 3 -7.18 -0.32 3.87
N ILE A 4 -6.87 -1.41 3.16
CA ILE A 4 -6.71 -2.75 3.76
C ILE A 4 -5.51 -2.77 4.71
N ILE A 5 -4.41 -2.13 4.33
CA ILE A 5 -3.15 -2.14 5.09
C ILE A 5 -3.18 -1.14 6.24
N SER A 6 -3.71 0.06 6.01
CA SER A 6 -3.73 1.15 7.00
C SER A 6 -4.95 1.10 7.92
N GLY A 7 -6.02 0.41 7.52
CA GLY A 7 -7.34 0.50 8.17
C GLY A 7 -8.04 1.84 7.96
N LEU A 8 -7.48 2.74 7.15
CA LEU A 8 -7.96 4.10 6.96
C LEU A 8 -8.32 4.37 5.49
N ARG A 9 -9.41 5.09 5.29
CA ARG A 9 -9.73 5.61 3.96
C ARG A 9 -8.67 6.65 3.55
N PRO A 10 -8.22 6.69 2.27
CA PRO A 10 -7.29 7.71 1.80
C PRO A 10 -7.83 9.11 2.06
N TYR A 11 -6.97 10.00 2.59
CA TYR A 11 -7.29 11.42 2.81
C TYR A 11 -8.57 11.62 3.64
N ASN A 12 -8.74 10.84 4.71
CA ASN A 12 -9.93 10.88 5.56
C ASN A 12 -10.01 12.09 6.49
N ASP A 13 -8.88 12.74 6.73
CA ASP A 13 -8.69 13.86 7.65
C ASP A 13 -8.76 15.24 6.97
N VAL A 14 -8.89 15.27 5.65
CA VAL A 14 -8.92 16.51 4.84
C VAL A 14 -10.16 16.58 3.95
N GLY A 15 -10.60 17.79 3.62
CA GLY A 15 -11.69 18.01 2.66
C GLY A 15 -11.30 17.54 1.25
N HIS A 16 -12.26 16.95 0.53
CA HIS A 16 -12.07 16.52 -0.86
C HIS A 16 -12.40 17.65 -1.83
N ASP A 17 -11.59 18.70 -1.75
CA ASP A 17 -11.73 19.96 -2.45
C ASP A 17 -10.72 20.11 -3.61
N GLU A 18 -10.68 21.31 -4.20
CA GLU A 18 -9.74 21.65 -5.26
C GLU A 18 -8.28 21.58 -4.79
N ASN A 19 -8.00 21.96 -3.53
CA ASN A 19 -6.65 21.97 -2.98
C ASN A 19 -6.09 20.55 -2.84
N LEU A 20 -6.89 19.61 -2.34
CA LEU A 20 -6.51 18.20 -2.29
C LEU A 20 -6.28 17.66 -3.70
N THR A 21 -7.16 18.00 -4.64
CA THR A 21 -7.03 17.56 -6.05
C THR A 21 -5.73 18.07 -6.68
N ILE A 22 -5.40 19.35 -6.49
CA ILE A 22 -4.13 19.94 -6.95
C ILE A 22 -2.94 19.21 -6.30
N SER A 23 -3.00 18.95 -5.00
CA SER A 23 -1.94 18.23 -4.28
C SER A 23 -1.71 16.83 -4.85
N ILE A 24 -2.78 16.09 -5.18
CA ILE A 24 -2.71 14.77 -5.82
C ILE A 24 -2.09 14.86 -7.21
N CYS A 25 -2.51 15.83 -8.04
CA CYS A 25 -1.88 16.10 -9.32
C CYS A 25 -0.39 16.43 -9.15
N GLN A 26 -0.01 17.12 -8.08
CA GLN A 26 1.38 17.43 -7.76
C GLN A 26 2.15 16.29 -7.08
N GLY A 27 1.62 15.07 -7.06
CA GLY A 27 2.33 13.89 -6.59
C GLY A 27 2.07 13.51 -5.14
N LEU A 28 1.10 14.14 -4.45
CA LEU A 28 0.62 13.64 -3.17
C LEU A 28 0.03 12.24 -3.37
N ARG A 29 0.48 11.29 -2.55
CA ARG A 29 -0.01 9.90 -2.50
C ARG A 29 -0.27 9.51 -1.04
N PRO A 30 -1.18 8.56 -0.78
CA PRO A 30 -1.42 8.09 0.58
C PRO A 30 -0.13 7.54 1.20
N THR A 31 0.14 7.90 2.46
CA THR A 31 1.34 7.48 3.19
C THR A 31 0.98 6.57 4.35
N PHE A 32 1.80 5.57 4.62
CA PHE A 32 1.60 4.65 5.74
C PHE A 32 2.29 5.16 7.01
N ASN A 33 1.59 5.06 8.14
CA ASN A 33 2.12 5.27 9.49
C ASN A 33 2.76 4.00 10.08
N ILE A 34 2.76 2.90 9.33
CA ILE A 34 3.40 1.63 9.66
C ILE A 34 4.44 1.29 8.60
N LYS A 35 5.41 0.45 8.96
CA LYS A 35 6.30 -0.18 8.00
C LYS A 35 5.49 -1.15 7.14
N VAL A 36 5.54 -0.94 5.83
CA VAL A 36 4.95 -1.82 4.82
C VAL A 36 6.07 -2.57 4.09
N PRO A 37 5.91 -3.87 3.78
CA PRO A 37 6.84 -4.61 2.92
C PRO A 37 7.11 -3.85 1.63
N GLN A 38 8.37 -3.78 1.21
CA GLN A 38 8.78 -2.99 0.05
C GLN A 38 8.13 -3.48 -1.25
N LEU A 39 7.96 -4.79 -1.44
CA LEU A 39 7.28 -5.37 -2.61
C LEU A 39 5.81 -4.91 -2.69
N ILE A 40 5.11 -4.89 -1.56
CA ILE A 40 3.72 -4.39 -1.50
C ILE A 40 3.68 -2.90 -1.78
N LYS A 41 4.61 -2.13 -1.20
CA LYS A 41 4.72 -0.69 -1.42
C LYS A 41 5.01 -0.36 -2.89
N TYR A 42 5.89 -1.13 -3.53
CA TYR A 42 6.20 -1.00 -4.95
C TYR A 42 4.95 -1.20 -5.80
N LEU A 43 4.18 -2.28 -5.57
CA LEU A 43 2.93 -2.52 -6.30
C LEU A 43 1.93 -1.37 -6.13
N ILE A 44 1.82 -0.81 -4.92
CA ILE A 44 0.97 0.35 -4.65
C ILE A 44 1.44 1.59 -5.43
N ASP A 45 2.74 1.85 -5.45
CA ASP A 45 3.31 3.00 -6.18
C ASP A 45 3.06 2.87 -7.69
N GLU A 46 3.21 1.67 -8.27
CA GLU A 46 2.92 1.41 -9.70
C GLU A 46 1.42 1.59 -10.00
N CYS A 47 0.53 1.11 -9.13
CA CYS A 47 -0.92 1.32 -9.28
C CYS A 47 -1.32 2.80 -9.21
N LEU A 48 -0.55 3.62 -8.49
CA LEU A 48 -0.77 5.04 -8.29
C LEU A 48 0.05 5.92 -9.23
N ASN A 49 0.65 5.33 -10.28
CA ASN A 49 1.43 6.07 -11.26
C ASN A 49 0.57 7.14 -11.95
N ALA A 50 1.12 8.33 -12.07
CA ALA A 50 0.50 9.48 -12.73
C ALA A 50 0.20 9.20 -14.20
N ASN A 51 1.12 8.52 -14.89
CA ASN A 51 0.90 8.05 -16.25
C ASN A 51 0.04 6.77 -16.23
N PRO A 52 -1.17 6.79 -16.82
CA PRO A 52 -2.04 5.61 -16.84
C PRO A 52 -1.42 4.40 -17.55
N SER A 53 -0.57 4.62 -18.56
CA SER A 53 0.08 3.55 -19.32
C SER A 53 1.16 2.80 -18.53
N ASP A 54 1.67 3.40 -17.45
CA ASP A 54 2.66 2.78 -16.57
C ASP A 54 2.00 2.04 -15.39
N ARG A 55 0.66 2.01 -15.32
CA ARG A 55 -0.05 1.26 -14.29
C ARG A 55 -0.18 -0.20 -14.69
N PRO A 56 -0.02 -1.15 -13.75
CA PRO A 56 -0.27 -2.54 -14.03
C PRO A 56 -1.76 -2.76 -14.35
N THR A 57 -2.01 -3.66 -15.27
CA THR A 57 -3.35 -4.16 -15.59
C THR A 57 -3.91 -4.97 -14.41
N ALA A 58 -5.23 -5.13 -14.39
CA ALA A 58 -5.89 -5.96 -13.37
C ALA A 58 -5.40 -7.43 -13.43
N GLU A 59 -5.04 -7.93 -14.61
CA GLU A 59 -4.50 -9.27 -14.80
C GLU A 59 -3.10 -9.43 -14.19
N GLU A 60 -2.22 -8.46 -14.42
CA GLU A 60 -0.87 -8.43 -13.80
C GLU A 60 -0.97 -8.35 -12.27
N ILE A 61 -1.85 -7.50 -11.74
CA ILE A 61 -2.09 -7.39 -10.29
C ILE A 61 -2.56 -8.74 -9.73
N LYS A 62 -3.55 -9.38 -10.38
CA LYS A 62 -4.05 -10.70 -9.98
C LYS A 62 -2.93 -11.74 -9.97
N SER A 63 -2.12 -11.78 -11.02
CA SER A 63 -0.98 -12.69 -11.15
C SER A 63 0.00 -12.54 -9.98
N ILE A 64 0.42 -11.30 -9.70
CA ILE A 64 1.32 -10.99 -8.57
C ILE A 64 0.71 -11.45 -7.24
N LEU A 65 -0.56 -11.13 -6.98
CA LEU A 65 -1.24 -11.50 -5.74
C LEU A 65 -1.40 -13.02 -5.59
N CYS A 66 -1.68 -13.75 -6.68
CA CYS A 66 -1.77 -15.21 -6.66
C CYS A 66 -0.41 -15.85 -6.36
N THR A 67 0.68 -15.34 -6.93
CA THR A 67 2.04 -15.79 -6.62
C THR A 67 2.37 -15.58 -5.15
N TRP A 68 2.13 -14.39 -4.62
CA TRP A 68 2.34 -14.09 -3.20
C TRP A 68 1.50 -14.96 -2.27
N TRP A 69 0.25 -15.25 -2.65
CA TRP A 69 -0.60 -16.15 -1.90
C TRP A 69 -0.01 -17.57 -1.83
N GLY A 70 0.48 -18.09 -2.96
CA GLY A 70 1.15 -19.40 -3.01
C GLY A 70 2.39 -19.45 -2.14
N GLU A 71 3.25 -18.42 -2.19
CA GLU A 71 4.45 -18.33 -1.34
C GLU A 71 4.10 -18.36 0.16
N ILE A 72 3.04 -17.65 0.56
CA ILE A 72 2.57 -17.62 1.94
C ILE A 72 2.05 -18.99 2.35
N ASP A 73 1.24 -19.65 1.51
CA ASP A 73 0.71 -20.99 1.77
C ASP A 73 1.84 -22.01 1.93
N ASP A 74 2.83 -21.99 1.04
CA ASP A 74 4.03 -22.82 1.11
C ASP A 74 4.81 -22.59 2.41
N ASN A 75 4.97 -21.33 2.84
CA ASN A 75 5.64 -21.02 4.10
C ASN A 75 4.86 -21.47 5.35
N MET A 76 3.53 -21.37 5.31
CA MET A 76 2.68 -21.85 6.40
C MET A 76 2.79 -23.37 6.56
N ASN A 77 2.89 -24.10 5.44
CA ASN A 77 3.07 -25.55 5.43
C ASN A 77 4.52 -25.96 5.77
N ASN A 78 5.51 -25.17 5.37
CA ASN A 78 6.92 -25.39 5.66
C ASN A 78 7.63 -24.07 5.98
N PRO A 79 7.81 -23.73 7.28
CA PRO A 79 8.42 -22.48 7.70
C PRO A 79 9.87 -22.25 7.21
N SER A 80 10.56 -23.28 6.72
CA SER A 80 11.90 -23.13 6.12
C SER A 80 11.88 -22.47 4.75
N ILE A 81 10.75 -22.47 4.03
CA ILE A 81 10.57 -21.74 2.77
C ILE A 81 10.49 -20.25 3.07
N GLN A 82 11.44 -19.46 2.58
CA GLN A 82 11.51 -18.02 2.81
C GLN A 82 11.60 -17.28 1.47
N SER A 83 10.47 -16.78 0.98
CA SER A 83 10.48 -15.83 -0.13
C SER A 83 10.90 -14.45 0.34
N GLU A 84 11.28 -13.60 -0.62
CA GLU A 84 11.62 -12.21 -0.34
C GLU A 84 10.43 -11.44 0.27
N LEU A 85 9.21 -11.75 -0.16
CA LEU A 85 8.00 -11.18 0.43
C LEU A 85 7.86 -11.56 1.91
N ILE A 86 7.98 -12.84 2.25
CA ILE A 86 7.84 -13.32 3.64
C ILE A 86 8.91 -12.69 4.53
N ARG A 87 10.14 -12.58 4.03
CA ARG A 87 11.23 -11.92 4.74
C ARG A 87 10.88 -10.46 5.05
N GLN A 88 10.37 -9.71 4.07
CA GLN A 88 9.97 -8.31 4.25
C GLN A 88 8.74 -8.15 5.17
N ILE A 89 7.79 -9.09 5.13
CA ILE A 89 6.63 -9.12 6.05
C ILE A 89 7.12 -9.23 7.50
N ARG A 90 7.97 -10.21 7.81
CA ARG A 90 8.50 -10.42 9.16
C ARG A 90 9.32 -9.24 9.66
N GLU A 91 10.13 -8.65 8.78
CA GLU A 91 10.89 -7.43 9.09
C GLU A 91 9.97 -6.26 9.45
N ALA A 92 8.92 -6.04 8.64
CA ALA A 92 7.94 -4.99 8.87
C ALA A 92 7.17 -5.21 10.18
N GLU A 93 6.71 -6.43 10.44
CA GLU A 93 6.02 -6.80 11.68
C GLU A 93 6.88 -6.53 12.91
N LYS A 94 8.15 -6.95 12.89
CA LYS A 94 9.10 -6.70 13.98
C LYS A 94 9.22 -5.21 14.28
N ILE A 95 9.47 -4.39 13.26
CA ILE A 95 9.62 -2.92 13.42
C ILE A 95 8.32 -2.30 13.96
N ASN A 96 7.17 -2.72 13.44
CA ASN A 96 5.87 -2.18 13.85
C ASN A 96 5.55 -2.53 15.32
N ASN A 97 5.87 -3.76 15.75
CA ASN A 97 5.69 -4.19 17.14
C ASN A 97 6.65 -3.47 18.10
N ASP A 98 7.90 -3.25 17.69
CA ASP A 98 8.89 -2.49 18.47
C ASP A 98 8.43 -1.02 18.64
N ASN A 99 7.87 -0.39 17.60
CA ASN A 99 7.36 0.97 17.70
C ASN A 99 6.15 1.08 18.65
N PHE A 100 5.27 0.06 18.67
CA PHE A 100 4.08 0.06 19.53
C PHE A 100 4.42 -0.12 21.02
N SER A 101 5.38 -1.01 21.33
CA SER A 101 5.84 -1.23 22.70
C SER A 101 6.52 0.02 23.29
N ASN A 102 7.29 0.75 22.47
CA ASN A 102 7.92 2.01 22.88
C ASN A 102 6.90 3.15 23.15
N LEU A 103 5.79 3.21 22.40
CA LEU A 103 4.74 4.23 22.61
C LEU A 103 3.98 4.01 23.93
N SER A 104 3.75 2.76 24.30
CA SER A 104 3.06 2.37 25.54
C SER A 104 3.84 2.70 26.81
N THR A 105 5.15 2.95 26.70
CA THR A 105 6.05 3.23 27.84
C THR A 105 6.26 4.75 28.06
N SER A 106 5.77 5.60 27.15
CA SER A 106 5.96 7.07 27.16
C SER A 106 4.72 7.87 27.57
N GLY A 107 3.53 7.27 27.55
CA GLY A 107 2.26 7.95 27.84
C GLY A 107 1.92 7.97 29.34
N ARG A 108 2.16 9.11 30.01
CA ARG A 108 1.52 9.41 31.30
C ARG A 108 0.00 9.38 31.13
N ALA A 109 -0.67 8.68 32.03
CA ALA A 109 -2.12 8.57 32.10
C ALA A 109 -2.81 9.94 32.03
N SER A 110 -3.75 10.08 31.11
CA SER A 110 -4.93 10.94 31.26
C SER A 110 -6.06 10.38 30.40
N ASP A 111 -6.95 9.67 31.08
CA ASP A 111 -8.39 9.45 30.87
C ASP A 111 -8.94 9.07 29.49
N SER A 112 -9.76 8.00 29.53
CA SER A 112 -10.79 7.56 28.58
C SER A 112 -10.42 6.44 27.57
N CYS A 113 -10.66 5.20 28.03
CA CYS A 113 -11.15 4.04 27.27
C CYS A 113 -10.24 3.46 26.15
N ILE A 114 -9.31 2.58 26.51
CA ILE A 114 -8.79 1.55 25.59
C ILE A 114 -8.87 0.20 26.29
N ASN A 115 -9.95 -0.55 26.05
CA ASN A 115 -10.00 -1.96 26.39
C ASN A 115 -9.41 -2.75 25.23
N SER A 116 -8.38 -3.52 25.58
CA SER A 116 -7.53 -4.31 24.72
C SER A 116 -8.32 -5.30 23.84
N SER A 117 -8.14 -5.22 22.53
CA SER A 117 -8.32 -6.32 21.56
C SER A 117 -7.53 -5.96 20.32
N THR A 118 -6.52 -6.78 20.01
CA THR A 118 -5.64 -6.74 18.84
C THR A 118 -6.41 -6.49 17.54
N SER A 119 -6.29 -5.26 17.02
CA SER A 119 -6.55 -4.89 15.64
C SER A 119 -5.67 -3.66 15.36
N PRO A 120 -5.11 -3.50 14.14
CA PRO A 120 -4.36 -2.30 13.80
C PRO A 120 -5.32 -1.12 13.91
N ILE A 121 -5.21 -0.45 15.06
CA ILE A 121 -5.78 0.84 15.44
C ILE A 121 -6.95 1.26 14.53
N TYR A 122 -8.16 0.78 14.84
CA TYR A 122 -9.37 1.47 14.42
C TYR A 122 -9.41 2.76 15.25
N ILE A 123 -8.53 3.72 14.92
CA ILE A 123 -8.64 5.08 15.40
C ILE A 123 -10.07 5.45 15.03
N SER A 124 -10.86 5.99 15.94
CA SER A 124 -12.09 6.68 15.58
C SER A 124 -11.70 7.88 14.70
N SER A 125 -11.33 7.62 13.45
CA SER A 125 -10.87 8.63 12.52
C SER A 125 -12.11 9.39 12.13
N ARG A 126 -12.38 10.46 12.88
CA ARG A 126 -13.37 11.45 12.49
C ARG A 126 -13.02 11.83 11.07
N THR A 127 -13.86 11.37 10.15
CA THR A 127 -13.73 11.73 8.75
C THR A 127 -14.01 13.22 8.66
N HIS A 128 -13.19 13.96 7.93
CA HIS A 128 -13.42 15.38 7.69
C HIS A 128 -14.85 15.55 7.16
N PRO A 129 -15.64 16.54 7.63
CA PRO A 129 -17.03 16.71 7.18
C PRO A 129 -17.17 16.87 5.66
N GLU A 130 -16.11 17.34 5.00
CA GLU A 130 -16.02 17.53 3.56
C GLU A 130 -15.23 16.44 2.83
N ALA A 131 -14.93 15.31 3.50
CA ALA A 131 -14.39 14.12 2.84
C ALA A 131 -15.55 13.23 2.33
N PHE A 132 -15.50 12.86 1.06
CA PHE A 132 -16.58 12.14 0.38
C PHE A 132 -16.06 10.87 -0.30
N TYR A 133 -16.69 9.73 0.00
CA TYR A 133 -16.29 8.42 -0.54
C TYR A 133 -17.35 7.81 -1.47
N VAL A 134 -18.18 8.68 -2.05
CA VAL A 134 -19.20 8.32 -3.03
C VAL A 134 -18.84 8.94 -4.37
N SER A 135 -19.27 8.29 -5.46
CA SER A 135 -18.99 8.76 -6.82
C SER A 135 -19.56 10.16 -7.04
N ARG A 136 -18.73 11.07 -7.58
CA ARG A 136 -19.12 12.42 -7.99
C ARG A 136 -18.27 12.89 -9.17
N PRO A 137 -18.80 13.74 -10.06
CA PRO A 137 -17.98 14.43 -11.04
C PRO A 137 -16.91 15.30 -10.35
N LEU A 138 -15.65 15.12 -10.76
CA LEU A 138 -14.54 16.01 -10.42
C LEU A 138 -14.52 17.14 -11.47
N SER A 139 -15.12 18.30 -11.13
CA SER A 139 -15.20 19.44 -12.05
C SER A 139 -14.36 20.64 -11.57
N PHE A 140 -13.08 20.41 -11.28
CA PHE A 140 -12.14 21.50 -11.03
C PHE A 140 -11.51 21.92 -12.35
N LYS A 141 -11.42 23.23 -12.60
CA LYS A 141 -10.84 23.78 -13.83
C LYS A 141 -9.35 24.03 -13.61
N ASN A 142 -8.54 23.95 -14.67
CA ASN A 142 -7.12 24.31 -14.64
C ASN A 142 -6.25 23.47 -13.68
N LEU A 143 -6.56 22.18 -13.51
CA LEU A 143 -5.70 21.27 -12.74
C LEU A 143 -4.31 21.14 -13.40
N PRO A 144 -3.22 21.08 -12.61
CA PRO A 144 -1.90 20.84 -13.16
C PRO A 144 -1.77 19.41 -13.70
N GLU A 145 -0.81 19.22 -14.60
CA GLU A 145 -0.49 17.89 -15.12
C GLU A 145 -0.10 16.94 -13.98
N PRO A 146 -0.71 15.75 -13.89
CA PRO A 146 -0.37 14.78 -12.85
C PRO A 146 1.10 14.36 -12.93
N LYS A 147 1.79 14.40 -11.79
CA LYS A 147 3.14 13.87 -11.63
C LYS A 147 3.21 12.84 -10.52
N ASN A 148 4.25 12.02 -10.56
CA ASN A 148 4.54 11.06 -9.51
C ASN A 148 5.18 11.74 -8.30
N SER A 149 5.12 11.07 -7.14
CA SER A 149 5.79 11.56 -5.94
C SER A 149 7.30 11.54 -6.12
N ASP A 150 8.00 12.59 -5.69
CA ASP A 150 9.48 12.68 -5.77
C ASP A 150 10.20 11.63 -4.90
N ILE A 151 9.47 10.92 -4.03
CA ILE A 151 9.99 10.05 -2.97
C ILE A 151 10.05 8.57 -3.42
N SER A 152 9.26 8.15 -4.42
CA SER A 152 9.13 6.73 -4.79
C SER A 152 10.35 6.22 -5.58
N TYR A 153 10.77 6.90 -6.65
CA TYR A 153 11.76 6.32 -7.59
C TYR A 153 13.20 6.19 -7.07
N LYS A 154 13.60 6.93 -6.03
CA LYS A 154 14.99 6.88 -5.55
C LYS A 154 15.33 5.67 -4.64
N ARG A 155 14.33 4.87 -4.23
CA ARG A 155 14.54 3.77 -3.25
C ARG A 155 14.37 2.35 -3.79
N TYR A 156 13.87 2.16 -5.01
CA TYR A 156 13.62 0.82 -5.57
C TYR A 156 14.77 0.28 -6.44
N THR A 157 15.94 0.93 -6.39
CA THR A 157 17.11 0.62 -7.23
C THR A 157 17.92 -0.61 -6.80
N THR A 158 17.48 -1.39 -5.82
CA THR A 158 17.89 -2.80 -5.79
C THR A 158 17.14 -3.49 -6.93
N LYS A 159 17.82 -3.62 -8.08
CA LYS A 159 17.36 -4.33 -9.29
C LYS A 159 16.53 -5.58 -8.97
N ASP A 160 16.92 -6.30 -7.92
CA ASP A 160 16.30 -7.52 -7.41
C ASP A 160 14.79 -7.44 -7.15
N SER A 161 14.25 -6.32 -6.64
CA SER A 161 12.80 -6.22 -6.34
C SER A 161 11.96 -5.95 -7.60
N MET A 162 12.46 -5.13 -8.52
CA MET A 162 11.80 -4.86 -9.80
C MET A 162 11.86 -6.11 -10.70
N GLU A 163 12.98 -6.82 -10.68
CA GLU A 163 13.18 -8.06 -11.42
C GLU A 163 12.27 -9.16 -10.88
N TYR A 164 12.13 -9.30 -9.54
CA TYR A 164 11.22 -10.27 -8.93
C TYR A 164 9.76 -10.10 -9.36
N CYS A 165 9.24 -8.87 -9.32
CA CYS A 165 7.87 -8.60 -9.76
C CYS A 165 7.69 -8.80 -11.27
N ARG A 166 8.67 -8.38 -12.10
CA ARG A 166 8.59 -8.55 -13.56
C ARG A 166 8.73 -10.00 -14.01
N ILE A 167 9.68 -10.75 -13.45
CA ILE A 167 9.90 -12.18 -13.76
C ILE A 167 8.64 -12.99 -13.46
N ASN A 168 7.97 -12.73 -12.33
CA ASN A 168 6.75 -13.45 -11.98
C ASN A 168 5.59 -13.13 -12.94
N VAL A 169 5.51 -11.90 -13.46
CA VAL A 169 4.52 -11.53 -14.49
C VAL A 169 4.82 -12.22 -15.82
N GLU A 170 6.08 -12.21 -16.27
CA GLU A 170 6.50 -12.80 -17.55
C GLU A 170 6.34 -14.33 -17.59
N ASN A 171 6.75 -15.03 -16.53
CA ASN A 171 6.64 -16.49 -16.44
C ASN A 171 5.18 -16.98 -16.49
N ASN A 172 4.25 -16.21 -15.94
CA ASN A 172 2.83 -16.55 -15.92
C ASN A 172 2.13 -16.27 -17.26
N ASN A 173 2.64 -15.34 -18.08
CA ASN A 173 2.11 -15.07 -19.42
C ASN A 173 2.53 -16.12 -20.47
N THR A 174 3.63 -16.85 -20.24
CA THR A 174 4.07 -17.95 -21.11
C THR A 174 3.33 -19.27 -20.91
N GLY A 175 2.49 -19.40 -19.86
CA GLY A 175 1.79 -20.65 -19.53
C GLY A 175 0.45 -20.91 -20.24
N ASN A 176 -0.10 -19.94 -20.99
CA ASN A 176 -1.48 -19.99 -21.49
C ASN A 176 -1.62 -19.92 -23.02
N ASN A 177 -0.72 -20.57 -23.78
CA ASN A 177 -0.92 -20.79 -25.22
C ASN A 177 -0.78 -22.28 -25.57
N THR A 178 -1.79 -23.08 -25.24
CA THR A 178 -2.07 -24.34 -25.95
C THR A 178 -3.48 -24.82 -25.68
N PHE A 179 -4.46 -24.32 -26.45
CA PHE A 179 -5.66 -25.08 -26.84
C PHE A 179 -6.17 -24.48 -28.16
N LEU A 180 -5.81 -25.12 -29.28
CA LEU A 180 -6.60 -25.16 -30.50
C LEU A 180 -7.57 -26.35 -30.37
#